data_AF-A0A087A7C9-F1
#
_entry.id   AF-A0A087A7C9-F1
#
_cell.length_a   1.000
_cell.length_b   1.000
_cell.length_c   1.000
_cell.angle_alpha   90.00
_cell.angle_beta   90.00
_cell.angle_gamma   90.00
#
_symmetry.space_group_name_H-M   'P 1'
#
loop_
_entity.id
_entity.type
_entity.pdbx_description
1 polymer ?
#
loop_
_entity_poly.entity_id
_entity_poly.type
_entity_poly.pdbx_seq_one_letter_code
_entity_poly.pdbx_strand_id
1 'polypeptide(L)'
;MGFEFEKELKVTETNIPGLLVFDLPVHGDNRGWFKENWQRAKMTALGLPDFGPVQNNISYNATKGVTRGIHAEPWDKYISIASGEIFGAWVDLRPGESFGQVYTTRLDPSRAIYVPRGVGNSFQALQDGTVYTYLVNAHWSLEQKKTYTFVNLADPTLNIQWPIPLEESERSEADLHHPMLKDAKPMAPKRTLVTGCNGQLGHAIRAYAEAHHLEGFEYTDIDTFDFSDPTAYERFDWSLYGTIINAGAYTAVDRAETAEGRPVAWKANAAGPALLARVAAEHHITLVHISSDYVFDGTREEHTESEAFAPLGVYGQSKAAGDIAVANAPEHYILRSSWVIGEGHNFVKTMMALSNRVADPADALDHVTVVDDQYGRLTFTKDMAEAIFHLLDTHAPYGTYNLTGSGTVRSWAEIAAAVFEQTNGNGDKVQPISTEQYFANAKNPVAPRPVHSALDLSKIEQAGYTPADWETSLKTYVANELAKQNK
;
A
#
# COMPACT_ATOMS: atom_id res chain seq x y z
N MET A 1 13.97 -41.23 -20.37
CA MET A 1 15.08 -40.29 -20.62
C MET A 1 15.55 -39.80 -19.28
N GLY A 2 16.85 -39.91 -18.97
CA GLY A 2 17.39 -39.31 -17.75
C GLY A 2 17.40 -37.79 -17.90
N PHE A 3 16.91 -37.06 -16.91
CA PHE A 3 17.03 -35.61 -16.86
C PHE A 3 18.45 -35.22 -16.43
N GLU A 4 18.87 -34.01 -16.75
CA GLU A 4 20.25 -33.54 -16.56
C GLU A 4 20.54 -33.23 -15.08
N PHE A 5 21.63 -33.79 -14.56
CA PHE A 5 22.17 -33.51 -13.22
C PHE A 5 23.09 -32.29 -13.26
N GLU A 6 23.30 -31.66 -12.10
CA GLU A 6 24.29 -30.60 -11.89
C GLU A 6 24.06 -29.30 -12.70
N LYS A 7 22.81 -29.00 -13.04
CA LYS A 7 22.46 -27.68 -13.60
C LYS A 7 22.81 -26.56 -12.64
N GLU A 8 23.20 -25.40 -13.18
CA GLU A 8 23.24 -24.18 -12.39
C GLU A 8 21.82 -23.69 -12.07
N LEU A 9 21.63 -23.15 -10.86
CA LEU A 9 20.37 -22.52 -10.50
C LEU A 9 20.19 -21.26 -11.34
N LYS A 10 19.17 -21.24 -12.19
CA LYS A 10 18.90 -20.15 -13.12
C LYS A 10 17.41 -19.87 -13.20
N VAL A 11 17.05 -18.59 -13.33
CA VAL A 11 15.68 -18.16 -13.65
C VAL A 11 15.56 -17.76 -15.12
N THR A 12 14.41 -18.00 -15.72
CA THR A 12 14.05 -17.53 -17.06
C THR A 12 12.63 -16.96 -17.03
N GLU A 13 12.48 -15.73 -17.51
CA GLU A 13 11.18 -15.10 -17.70
C GLU A 13 10.43 -15.73 -18.87
N THR A 14 9.10 -15.63 -18.84
CA THR A 14 8.22 -16.12 -19.90
C THR A 14 7.50 -14.97 -20.58
N ASN A 15 6.66 -15.27 -21.57
CA ASN A 15 5.76 -14.28 -22.17
C ASN A 15 4.66 -13.81 -21.20
N ILE A 16 4.35 -14.57 -20.14
CA ILE A 16 3.38 -14.18 -19.12
C ILE A 16 4.10 -13.35 -18.04
N PRO A 17 3.72 -12.08 -17.80
CA PRO A 17 4.41 -11.23 -16.84
C PRO A 17 4.48 -11.83 -15.43
N GLY A 18 5.68 -11.96 -14.87
CA GLY A 18 5.93 -12.51 -13.53
C GLY A 18 5.85 -14.03 -13.41
N LEU A 19 5.53 -14.78 -14.47
CA LEU A 19 5.65 -16.24 -14.50
C LEU A 19 7.12 -16.59 -14.78
N LEU A 20 7.77 -17.27 -13.84
CA LEU A 20 9.22 -17.51 -13.86
C LEU A 20 9.53 -19.00 -13.83
N VAL A 21 10.39 -19.46 -14.74
CA VAL A 21 10.86 -20.85 -14.78
C VAL A 21 12.25 -20.95 -14.18
N PHE A 22 12.46 -21.95 -13.33
CA PHE A 22 13.73 -22.23 -12.69
C PHE A 22 14.32 -23.54 -13.22
N ASP A 23 15.59 -23.49 -13.62
CA ASP A 23 16.43 -24.69 -13.67
C ASP A 23 17.01 -24.92 -12.27
N LEU A 24 16.82 -26.12 -11.74
CA LEU A 24 17.25 -26.50 -10.40
C LEU A 24 18.49 -27.39 -10.45
N PRO A 25 19.50 -27.15 -9.59
CA PRO A 25 20.56 -28.10 -9.36
C PRO A 25 19.99 -29.40 -8.79
N VAL A 26 20.27 -30.51 -9.47
CA VAL A 26 19.95 -31.85 -8.98
C VAL A 26 21.25 -32.64 -8.90
N HIS A 27 21.57 -33.12 -7.71
CA HIS A 27 22.78 -33.85 -7.42
C HIS A 27 22.50 -35.34 -7.38
N GLY A 28 23.03 -36.08 -8.34
CA GLY A 28 22.85 -37.53 -8.47
C GLY A 28 24.00 -38.31 -7.86
N ASP A 29 23.70 -39.41 -7.18
CA ASP A 29 24.68 -40.41 -6.74
C ASP A 29 24.14 -41.84 -6.85
N ASN A 30 24.88 -42.82 -6.33
CA ASN A 30 24.48 -44.23 -6.37
C ASN A 30 23.26 -44.58 -5.49
N ARG A 31 22.73 -43.64 -4.71
CA ARG A 31 21.56 -43.78 -3.84
C ARG A 31 20.31 -43.10 -4.41
N GLY A 32 20.45 -42.32 -5.48
CA GLY A 32 19.36 -41.56 -6.09
C GLY A 32 19.80 -40.13 -6.39
N TRP A 33 18.97 -39.16 -6.06
CA TRP A 33 19.31 -37.75 -6.25
C TRP A 33 18.76 -36.85 -5.13
N PHE A 34 19.41 -35.71 -4.95
CA PHE A 34 19.05 -34.66 -4.01
C PHE A 34 18.88 -33.33 -4.75
N LYS A 35 17.89 -32.53 -4.34
CA LYS A 35 17.73 -31.15 -4.80
C LYS A 35 17.21 -30.27 -3.69
N GLU A 36 17.60 -29.00 -3.70
CA GLU A 36 16.92 -27.97 -2.93
C GLU A 36 15.67 -27.53 -3.70
N ASN A 37 14.52 -28.09 -3.34
CA ASN A 37 13.27 -27.84 -4.05
C ASN A 37 12.84 -26.36 -3.96
N TRP A 38 13.14 -25.70 -2.85
CA TRP A 38 12.96 -24.26 -2.64
C TRP A 38 13.99 -23.75 -1.65
N GLN A 39 14.59 -22.60 -1.95
CA GLN A 39 15.54 -21.93 -1.06
C GLN A 39 15.38 -20.41 -1.22
N ARG A 40 14.80 -19.76 -0.21
CA ARG A 40 14.44 -18.33 -0.24
C ARG A 40 15.58 -17.44 -0.72
N ALA A 41 16.73 -17.46 -0.02
CA ALA A 41 17.83 -16.55 -0.29
C ALA A 41 18.42 -16.69 -1.71
N LYS A 42 18.56 -17.92 -2.22
CA LYS A 42 19.08 -18.18 -3.57
C LYS A 42 18.10 -17.73 -4.64
N MET A 43 16.81 -18.01 -4.45
CA MET A 43 15.79 -17.72 -5.45
C MET A 43 15.41 -16.24 -5.48
N THR A 44 15.32 -15.57 -4.33
CA THR A 44 15.04 -14.13 -4.29
C THR A 44 16.20 -13.31 -4.82
N ALA A 45 17.45 -13.74 -4.59
CA ALA A 45 18.63 -13.14 -5.22
C ALA A 45 18.64 -13.26 -6.77
N LEU A 46 17.87 -14.20 -7.32
CA LEU A 46 17.66 -14.36 -8.76
C LEU A 46 16.41 -13.64 -9.28
N GLY A 47 15.70 -12.86 -8.44
CA GLY A 47 14.53 -12.09 -8.85
C GLY A 47 13.18 -12.77 -8.61
N LEU A 48 13.13 -13.89 -7.87
CA LEU A 48 11.86 -14.40 -7.35
C LEU A 48 11.31 -13.39 -6.33
N PRO A 49 10.06 -12.91 -6.45
CA PRO A 49 9.42 -12.14 -5.40
C PRO A 49 9.39 -12.94 -4.09
N ASP A 50 9.66 -12.28 -2.97
CA ASP A 50 9.66 -12.95 -1.68
C ASP A 50 8.23 -13.22 -1.20
N PHE A 51 7.63 -14.27 -1.76
CA PHE A 51 6.22 -14.54 -1.64
C PHE A 51 5.81 -15.18 -0.31
N GLY A 52 6.75 -15.58 0.55
CA GLY A 52 6.44 -16.09 1.90
C GLY A 52 5.56 -17.34 1.94
N PRO A 53 6.05 -18.53 1.52
CA PRO A 53 5.23 -19.74 1.50
C PRO A 53 4.77 -20.16 2.92
N VAL A 54 3.47 -20.36 3.09
CA VAL A 54 2.83 -20.76 4.37
C VAL A 54 2.35 -22.22 4.36
N GLN A 55 2.28 -22.83 3.19
CA GLN A 55 1.75 -24.19 3.02
C GLN A 55 2.48 -24.90 1.87
N ASN A 56 2.75 -26.20 2.07
CA ASN A 56 3.32 -27.10 1.07
C ASN A 56 2.33 -28.22 0.77
N ASN A 57 2.05 -28.42 -0.52
CA ASN A 57 1.09 -29.38 -1.02
C ASN A 57 1.78 -30.42 -1.90
N ILE A 58 1.26 -31.65 -1.87
CA ILE A 58 1.75 -32.77 -2.68
C ILE A 58 0.57 -33.49 -3.30
N SER A 59 0.63 -33.73 -4.61
CA SER A 59 -0.29 -34.58 -5.37
C SER A 59 0.47 -35.75 -5.98
N TYR A 60 0.03 -36.96 -5.66
CA TYR A 60 0.51 -38.19 -6.29
C TYR A 60 -0.40 -38.57 -7.46
N ASN A 61 0.17 -38.74 -8.64
CA ASN A 61 -0.54 -39.14 -9.85
C ASN A 61 -0.09 -40.57 -10.19
N ALA A 62 -0.96 -41.55 -9.92
CA ALA A 62 -0.63 -42.96 -10.05
C ALA A 62 -0.40 -43.37 -11.51
N THR A 63 -1.20 -42.83 -12.43
CA THR A 63 -1.22 -43.16 -13.85
C THR A 63 -0.80 -41.98 -14.71
N LYS A 64 -0.13 -42.28 -15.83
CA LYS A 64 0.09 -41.34 -16.93
C LYS A 64 -1.27 -40.91 -17.50
N GLY A 65 -1.38 -39.63 -17.85
CA GLY A 65 -2.59 -39.05 -18.45
C GLY A 65 -3.53 -38.37 -17.47
N VAL A 66 -3.22 -38.39 -16.16
CA VAL A 66 -3.93 -37.54 -15.18
C VAL A 66 -3.72 -36.07 -15.55
N THR A 67 -4.81 -35.37 -15.83
CA THR A 67 -4.83 -33.96 -16.22
C THR A 67 -5.67 -33.16 -15.22
N ARG A 68 -5.14 -32.03 -14.74
CA ARG A 68 -5.88 -31.08 -13.89
C ARG A 68 -6.38 -29.90 -14.72
N GLY A 69 -7.55 -29.33 -14.40
CA GLY A 69 -8.06 -28.12 -15.07
C GLY A 69 -7.14 -26.90 -14.93
N ILE A 70 -7.44 -25.84 -15.70
CA ILE A 70 -6.74 -24.56 -15.61
C ILE A 70 -7.43 -23.72 -14.55
N HIS A 71 -6.79 -23.60 -13.39
CA HIS A 71 -7.32 -22.87 -12.24
C HIS A 71 -6.37 -21.70 -11.94
N ALA A 72 -6.90 -20.48 -11.91
CA ALA A 72 -6.21 -19.30 -11.42
C ALA A 72 -6.67 -19.01 -10.01
N GLU A 73 -5.80 -19.27 -9.04
CA GLU A 73 -6.06 -19.03 -7.63
C GLU A 73 -5.63 -17.62 -7.19
N PRO A 74 -6.21 -17.10 -6.09
CA PRO A 74 -5.94 -15.75 -5.59
C PRO A 74 -4.61 -15.64 -4.81
N TRP A 75 -3.63 -16.51 -5.08
CA TRP A 75 -2.33 -16.56 -4.43
C TRP A 75 -1.23 -17.01 -5.38
N ASP A 76 0.02 -16.81 -4.96
CA ASP A 76 1.19 -17.24 -5.71
C ASP A 76 1.52 -18.70 -5.41
N LYS A 77 2.13 -19.37 -6.40
CA LYS A 77 2.56 -20.76 -6.27
C LYS A 77 4.00 -20.93 -6.70
N TYR A 78 4.70 -21.83 -6.02
CA TYR A 78 5.96 -22.35 -6.50
C TYR A 78 5.84 -23.86 -6.72
N ILE A 79 5.88 -24.30 -7.97
CA ILE A 79 5.64 -25.69 -8.38
C ILE A 79 6.96 -26.36 -8.71
N SER A 80 7.16 -27.59 -8.24
CA SER A 80 8.25 -28.45 -8.65
C SER A 80 7.84 -29.92 -8.65
N ILE A 81 8.62 -30.76 -9.32
CA ILE A 81 8.31 -32.19 -9.47
C ILE A 81 9.26 -33.01 -8.59
N ALA A 82 8.72 -33.82 -7.69
CA ALA A 82 9.54 -34.67 -6.82
C ALA A 82 9.85 -36.03 -7.47
N SER A 83 9.05 -36.47 -8.45
CA SER A 83 9.29 -37.69 -9.23
C SER A 83 8.45 -37.67 -10.49
N GLY A 84 8.91 -38.32 -11.56
CA GLY A 84 8.22 -38.36 -12.85
C GLY A 84 8.39 -37.08 -13.67
N GLU A 85 7.43 -36.78 -14.53
CA GLU A 85 7.47 -35.65 -15.45
C GLU A 85 6.05 -35.19 -15.76
N ILE A 86 5.87 -33.88 -15.90
CA ILE A 86 4.61 -33.29 -16.36
C ILE A 86 4.80 -32.45 -17.62
N PHE A 87 3.74 -32.32 -18.39
CA PHE A 87 3.52 -31.18 -19.27
C PHE A 87 2.66 -30.18 -18.52
N GLY A 88 3.19 -28.98 -18.28
CA GLY A 88 2.45 -27.89 -17.65
C GLY A 88 1.95 -26.88 -18.68
N ALA A 89 0.78 -26.32 -18.42
CA ALA A 89 0.18 -25.24 -19.18
C ALA A 89 -0.29 -24.13 -18.23
N TRP A 90 0.12 -22.90 -18.52
CA TRP A 90 -0.24 -21.72 -17.75
C TRP A 90 -0.93 -20.70 -18.64
N VAL A 91 -1.99 -20.08 -18.12
CA VAL A 91 -2.80 -19.10 -18.86
C VAL A 91 -2.95 -17.86 -18.01
N ASP A 92 -2.61 -16.69 -18.55
CA ASP A 92 -2.82 -15.45 -17.80
C ASP A 92 -4.31 -15.09 -17.78
N LEU A 93 -4.93 -15.11 -16.60
CA LEU A 93 -6.35 -14.76 -16.42
C LEU A 93 -6.52 -13.43 -15.66
N ARG A 94 -5.45 -12.63 -15.57
CA ARG A 94 -5.48 -11.27 -15.03
C ARG A 94 -6.00 -10.28 -16.07
N PRO A 95 -6.72 -9.22 -15.66
CA PRO A 95 -7.12 -8.17 -16.59
C PRO A 95 -5.89 -7.49 -17.20
N GLY A 96 -5.94 -7.17 -18.49
CA GLY A 96 -4.87 -6.47 -19.22
C GLY A 96 -4.53 -7.10 -20.57
N GLU A 97 -3.46 -6.60 -21.19
CA GLU A 97 -3.03 -7.01 -22.54
C GLU A 97 -2.55 -8.46 -22.60
N SER A 98 -2.13 -9.05 -21.47
CA SER A 98 -1.68 -10.44 -21.40
C SER A 98 -2.81 -11.44 -21.20
N PHE A 99 -4.07 -11.00 -20.99
CA PHE A 99 -5.20 -11.90 -20.76
C PHE A 99 -5.33 -12.95 -21.87
N GLY A 100 -5.39 -14.23 -21.49
CA GLY A 100 -5.47 -15.36 -22.40
C GLY A 100 -4.14 -15.82 -22.98
N GLN A 101 -3.02 -15.15 -22.70
CA GLN A 101 -1.71 -15.63 -23.13
C GLN A 101 -1.38 -16.96 -22.46
N VAL A 102 -0.72 -17.83 -23.22
CA VAL A 102 -0.39 -19.20 -22.82
C VAL A 102 1.12 -19.37 -22.75
N TYR A 103 1.59 -20.06 -21.71
CA TYR A 103 2.93 -20.62 -21.62
C TYR A 103 2.84 -22.12 -21.37
N THR A 104 3.64 -22.92 -22.07
CA THR A 104 3.70 -24.38 -21.85
C THR A 104 5.14 -24.85 -21.75
N THR A 105 5.39 -25.81 -20.87
CA THR A 105 6.70 -26.45 -20.77
C THR A 105 6.62 -27.79 -20.07
N ARG A 106 7.67 -28.60 -20.22
CA ARG A 106 7.82 -29.84 -19.43
C ARG A 106 8.58 -29.55 -18.14
N LEU A 107 8.09 -30.11 -17.04
CA LEU A 107 8.78 -30.07 -15.75
C LEU A 107 9.11 -31.49 -15.29
N ASP A 108 10.37 -31.67 -14.94
CA ASP A 108 10.93 -32.86 -14.29
C ASP A 108 11.59 -32.40 -12.97
N PRO A 109 12.27 -33.28 -12.20
CA PRO A 109 12.88 -32.86 -10.95
C PRO A 109 13.92 -31.75 -11.05
N SER A 110 14.52 -31.52 -12.22
CA SER A 110 15.50 -30.46 -12.49
C SER A 110 14.86 -29.11 -12.85
N ARG A 111 13.53 -28.99 -12.81
CA ARG A 111 12.83 -27.74 -13.14
C ARG A 111 11.74 -27.41 -12.12
N ALA A 112 11.47 -26.12 -11.99
CA ALA A 112 10.38 -25.58 -11.20
C ALA A 112 9.81 -24.33 -11.87
N ILE A 113 8.66 -23.87 -11.41
CA ILE A 113 8.01 -22.68 -11.94
C ILE A 113 7.30 -21.92 -10.81
N TYR A 114 7.52 -20.61 -10.78
CA TYR A 114 6.75 -19.68 -9.96
C TYR A 114 5.60 -19.13 -10.78
N VAL A 115 4.39 -19.29 -10.25
CA VAL A 115 3.12 -18.89 -10.86
C VAL A 115 2.53 -17.76 -10.02
N PRO A 116 2.46 -16.53 -10.54
CA PRO A 116 1.88 -15.42 -9.80
C PRO A 116 0.35 -15.55 -9.72
N ARG A 117 -0.24 -14.92 -8.71
CA ARG A 117 -1.68 -14.78 -8.52
C ARG A 117 -2.40 -14.43 -9.83
N GLY A 118 -3.48 -15.15 -10.12
CA GLY A 118 -4.30 -14.91 -11.31
C GLY A 118 -3.78 -15.55 -12.60
N VAL A 119 -2.60 -16.18 -12.59
CA VAL A 119 -2.17 -17.05 -13.69
C VAL A 119 -2.72 -18.45 -13.44
N GLY A 120 -3.57 -18.90 -14.36
CA GLY A 120 -4.16 -20.23 -14.37
C GLY A 120 -3.10 -21.29 -14.53
N ASN A 121 -3.14 -22.33 -13.70
CA ASN A 121 -2.20 -23.45 -13.72
C ASN A 121 -2.91 -24.76 -14.06
N SER A 122 -2.34 -25.53 -14.99
CA SER A 122 -2.74 -26.89 -15.31
C SER A 122 -1.53 -27.77 -15.60
N PHE A 123 -1.70 -29.08 -15.48
CA PHE A 123 -0.70 -30.04 -15.93
C PHE A 123 -1.33 -31.35 -16.39
N GLN A 124 -0.54 -32.11 -17.16
CA GLN A 124 -0.76 -33.50 -17.51
C GLN A 124 0.45 -34.34 -17.05
N ALA A 125 0.20 -35.40 -16.27
CA ALA A 125 1.23 -36.35 -15.87
C ALA A 125 1.68 -37.18 -17.09
N LEU A 126 2.97 -37.17 -17.40
CA LEU A 126 3.55 -37.86 -18.57
C LEU A 126 4.06 -39.25 -18.23
N GLN A 127 4.16 -39.58 -16.94
CA GLN A 127 4.69 -40.83 -16.40
C GLN A 127 3.84 -41.30 -15.22
N ASP A 128 3.74 -42.61 -15.03
CA ASP A 128 3.16 -43.21 -13.83
C ASP A 128 3.96 -42.80 -12.59
N GLY A 129 3.28 -42.70 -11.44
CA GLY A 129 3.93 -42.33 -10.17
C GLY A 129 4.52 -40.91 -10.15
N THR A 130 3.96 -39.98 -10.92
CA THR A 130 4.40 -38.58 -10.94
C THR A 130 3.99 -37.86 -9.65
N VAL A 131 4.96 -37.29 -8.93
CA VAL A 131 4.75 -36.55 -7.68
C VAL A 131 4.89 -35.05 -7.93
N TYR A 132 3.78 -34.35 -7.89
CA TYR A 132 3.69 -32.91 -8.08
C TYR A 132 3.69 -32.19 -6.72
N THR A 133 4.66 -31.32 -6.45
CA THR A 133 4.73 -30.54 -5.20
C THR A 133 4.61 -29.05 -5.49
N TYR A 134 3.92 -28.33 -4.61
CA TYR A 134 3.83 -26.89 -4.74
C TYR A 134 3.69 -26.18 -3.40
N LEU A 135 4.35 -25.04 -3.28
CA LEU A 135 4.23 -24.10 -2.17
C LEU A 135 3.20 -23.02 -2.53
N VAL A 136 2.50 -22.50 -1.53
CA VAL A 136 1.55 -21.37 -1.66
C VAL A 136 1.74 -20.36 -0.53
N ASN A 137 1.41 -19.10 -0.77
CA ASN A 137 1.47 -18.02 0.22
C ASN A 137 0.13 -17.59 0.82
N ALA A 138 -0.93 -18.36 0.56
CA ALA A 138 -2.20 -18.22 1.25
C ALA A 138 -2.70 -19.58 1.71
N HIS A 139 -3.35 -19.62 2.88
CA HIS A 139 -4.04 -20.80 3.35
C HIS A 139 -5.22 -21.11 2.44
N TRP A 140 -5.30 -22.36 1.97
CA TRP A 140 -6.45 -22.80 1.20
C TRP A 140 -7.70 -22.88 2.09
N SER A 141 -8.81 -22.33 1.62
CA SER A 141 -10.15 -22.58 2.17
C SER A 141 -11.17 -22.87 1.06
N LEU A 142 -12.22 -23.61 1.41
CA LEU A 142 -13.31 -23.90 0.47
C LEU A 142 -14.04 -22.61 0.03
N GLU A 143 -14.10 -21.60 0.90
CA GLU A 143 -14.75 -20.31 0.61
C GLU A 143 -14.01 -19.51 -0.47
N GLN A 144 -12.68 -19.55 -0.47
CA GLN A 144 -11.85 -18.90 -1.48
C GLN A 144 -12.05 -19.48 -2.88
N LYS A 145 -12.59 -20.71 -3.02
CA LYS A 145 -12.91 -21.25 -4.36
C LYS A 145 -13.88 -20.36 -5.15
N LYS A 146 -14.67 -19.53 -4.46
CA LYS A 146 -15.57 -18.54 -5.09
C LYS A 146 -14.83 -17.38 -5.76
N THR A 147 -13.57 -17.14 -5.41
CA THR A 147 -12.74 -16.06 -5.97
C THR A 147 -11.78 -16.56 -7.04
N TYR A 148 -11.83 -17.86 -7.38
CA TYR A 148 -11.00 -18.44 -8.43
C TYR A 148 -11.54 -18.06 -9.80
N THR A 149 -10.61 -17.97 -10.75
CA THR A 149 -10.95 -17.92 -12.17
C THR A 149 -10.60 -19.26 -12.81
N PHE A 150 -11.46 -19.71 -13.72
CA PHE A 150 -11.29 -20.98 -14.42
C PHE A 150 -11.37 -20.75 -15.92
N VAL A 151 -10.66 -21.56 -16.69
CA VAL A 151 -10.84 -21.66 -18.13
C VAL A 151 -10.78 -23.12 -18.59
N ASN A 152 -11.53 -23.45 -19.63
CA ASN A 152 -11.62 -24.79 -20.16
C ASN A 152 -10.31 -25.24 -20.83
N LEU A 153 -9.85 -26.46 -20.51
CA LEU A 153 -8.65 -27.07 -21.11
C LEU A 153 -8.76 -27.25 -22.63
N ALA A 154 -9.98 -27.43 -23.12
CA ALA A 154 -10.29 -27.68 -24.53
C ALA A 154 -10.65 -26.40 -25.30
N ASP A 155 -10.45 -25.22 -24.70
CA ASP A 155 -10.72 -23.97 -25.41
C ASP A 155 -9.78 -23.84 -26.64
N PRO A 156 -10.33 -23.75 -27.86
CA PRO A 156 -9.52 -23.74 -29.08
C PRO A 156 -8.69 -22.46 -29.24
N THR A 157 -9.07 -21.36 -28.58
CA THR A 157 -8.36 -20.07 -28.66
C THR A 157 -7.06 -20.09 -27.87
N LEU A 158 -6.95 -20.93 -26.83
CA LEU A 158 -5.72 -21.12 -26.07
C LEU A 158 -4.66 -21.90 -26.86
N ASN A 159 -5.07 -22.70 -27.86
CA ASN A 159 -4.19 -23.45 -28.75
C ASN A 159 -3.13 -24.31 -28.03
N ILE A 160 -3.45 -24.85 -26.85
CA ILE A 160 -2.55 -25.68 -26.06
C ILE A 160 -2.35 -27.04 -26.74
N GLN A 161 -1.10 -27.38 -27.06
CA GLN A 161 -0.74 -28.65 -27.67
C GLN A 161 -0.53 -29.73 -26.60
N TRP A 162 -1.63 -30.31 -26.12
CA TRP A 162 -1.60 -31.36 -25.11
C TRP A 162 -0.90 -32.64 -25.62
N PRO A 163 0.15 -33.15 -24.94
CA PRO A 163 0.90 -34.33 -25.41
C PRO A 163 0.11 -35.63 -25.45
N ILE A 164 -0.88 -35.78 -24.56
CA ILE A 164 -1.86 -36.86 -24.58
C ILE A 164 -3.22 -36.20 -24.90
N PRO A 165 -3.96 -36.68 -25.92
CA PRO A 165 -5.25 -36.11 -26.29
C PRO A 165 -6.19 -35.99 -25.08
N LEU A 166 -6.96 -34.91 -25.00
CA LEU A 166 -7.79 -34.65 -23.82
C LEU A 166 -8.87 -35.71 -23.63
N GLU A 167 -9.40 -36.27 -24.72
CA GLU A 167 -10.32 -37.40 -24.75
C GLU A 167 -9.74 -38.69 -24.13
N GLU A 168 -8.41 -38.83 -24.11
CA GLU A 168 -7.68 -39.95 -23.50
C GLU A 168 -7.16 -39.63 -22.10
N SER A 169 -7.36 -38.40 -21.62
CA SER A 169 -6.88 -37.95 -20.31
C SER A 169 -7.88 -38.17 -19.18
N GLU A 170 -7.37 -38.55 -18.00
CA GLU A 170 -8.18 -38.65 -16.78
C GLU A 170 -8.39 -37.25 -16.18
N ARG A 171 -9.64 -36.77 -16.21
CA ARG A 171 -10.04 -35.43 -15.77
C ARG A 171 -11.19 -35.48 -14.78
N SER A 172 -11.31 -34.47 -13.93
CA SER A 172 -12.47 -34.34 -13.05
C SER A 172 -13.71 -33.85 -13.83
N GLU A 173 -14.90 -34.20 -13.35
CA GLU A 173 -16.17 -33.74 -13.95
C GLU A 173 -16.29 -32.21 -13.92
N ALA A 174 -15.77 -31.56 -12.88
CA ALA A 174 -15.78 -30.11 -12.76
C ALA A 174 -14.98 -29.44 -13.88
N ASP A 175 -13.81 -29.99 -14.22
CA ASP A 175 -12.91 -29.41 -15.23
C ASP A 175 -13.51 -29.46 -16.65
N LEU A 176 -14.42 -30.41 -16.91
CA LEU A 176 -15.11 -30.54 -18.20
C LEU A 176 -16.06 -29.36 -18.46
N HIS A 177 -16.61 -28.76 -17.40
CA HIS A 177 -17.66 -27.75 -17.47
C HIS A 177 -17.16 -26.32 -17.19
N HIS A 178 -15.84 -26.12 -17.13
CA HIS A 178 -15.27 -24.77 -17.00
C HIS A 178 -15.60 -23.90 -18.22
N PRO A 179 -15.72 -22.58 -18.04
CA PRO A 179 -16.07 -21.66 -19.11
C PRO A 179 -14.97 -21.60 -20.16
N MET A 180 -15.35 -21.31 -21.40
CA MET A 180 -14.42 -20.93 -22.46
C MET A 180 -13.80 -19.56 -22.12
N LEU A 181 -12.63 -19.24 -22.67
CA LEU A 181 -11.87 -18.02 -22.39
C LEU A 181 -12.71 -16.76 -22.57
N LYS A 182 -13.53 -16.72 -23.64
CA LYS A 182 -14.45 -15.60 -23.92
C LYS A 182 -15.49 -15.35 -22.80
N ASP A 183 -15.80 -16.39 -22.03
CA ASP A 183 -16.79 -16.38 -20.95
C ASP A 183 -16.12 -16.44 -19.56
N ALA A 184 -14.78 -16.54 -19.52
CA ALA A 184 -14.01 -16.58 -18.29
C ALA A 184 -13.96 -15.19 -17.66
N LYS A 185 -14.25 -15.12 -16.36
CA LYS A 185 -14.19 -13.86 -15.60
C LYS A 185 -12.74 -13.59 -15.19
N PRO A 186 -12.12 -12.46 -15.58
CA PRO A 186 -10.77 -12.14 -15.14
C PRO A 186 -10.63 -12.15 -13.61
N MET A 187 -9.46 -12.52 -13.13
CA MET A 187 -9.13 -12.47 -11.70
C MET A 187 -9.27 -11.03 -11.22
N ALA A 188 -10.11 -10.80 -10.21
CA ALA A 188 -10.30 -9.47 -9.66
C ALA A 188 -8.95 -8.93 -9.10
N PRO A 189 -8.65 -7.64 -9.28
CA PRO A 189 -7.49 -7.04 -8.64
C PRO A 189 -7.63 -7.10 -7.11
N LYS A 190 -6.48 -7.07 -6.42
CA LYS A 190 -6.48 -6.88 -4.96
C LYS A 190 -7.01 -5.47 -4.64
N ARG A 191 -7.75 -5.36 -3.54
CA ARG A 191 -8.38 -4.10 -3.09
C ARG A 191 -7.40 -3.20 -2.35
N THR A 192 -7.74 -1.92 -2.30
CA THR A 192 -7.09 -0.91 -1.45
C THR A 192 -8.04 -0.52 -0.32
N LEU A 193 -7.66 -0.78 0.93
CA LEU A 193 -8.38 -0.30 2.11
C LEU A 193 -7.92 1.13 2.45
N VAL A 194 -8.84 2.06 2.62
CA VAL A 194 -8.54 3.42 3.09
C VAL A 194 -9.19 3.60 4.46
N THR A 195 -8.40 3.88 5.50
CA THR A 195 -8.91 4.19 6.85
C THR A 195 -8.89 5.69 7.11
N GLY A 196 -9.80 6.19 7.95
CA GLY A 196 -9.97 7.64 8.17
C GLY A 196 -10.49 8.35 6.93
N CYS A 197 -11.36 7.69 6.17
CA CYS A 197 -11.79 8.17 4.86
C CYS A 197 -12.60 9.46 4.89
N ASN A 198 -13.17 9.85 6.04
CA ASN A 198 -13.90 11.10 6.21
C ASN A 198 -13.00 12.26 6.69
N GLY A 199 -11.69 12.01 6.85
CA GLY A 199 -10.70 13.05 7.11
C GLY A 199 -10.28 13.79 5.84
N GLN A 200 -9.55 14.90 6.01
CA GLN A 200 -9.13 15.77 4.90
C GLN A 200 -8.36 15.03 3.79
N LEU A 201 -7.50 14.08 4.18
CA LEU A 201 -6.75 13.26 3.22
C LEU A 201 -7.60 12.11 2.66
N GLY A 202 -8.48 11.52 3.47
CA GLY A 202 -9.40 10.48 3.01
C GLY A 202 -10.28 10.96 1.85
N HIS A 203 -10.81 12.19 1.96
CA HIS A 203 -11.54 12.85 0.87
C HIS A 203 -10.67 13.05 -0.38
N ALA A 204 -9.42 13.49 -0.22
CA ALA A 204 -8.50 13.70 -1.34
C ALA A 204 -8.11 12.39 -2.04
N ILE A 205 -7.90 11.31 -1.29
CA ILE A 205 -7.64 9.97 -1.85
C ILE A 205 -8.83 9.50 -2.68
N ARG A 206 -10.05 9.67 -2.15
CA ARG A 206 -11.27 9.30 -2.89
C ARG A 206 -11.42 10.12 -4.17
N ALA A 207 -11.24 11.42 -4.09
CA ALA A 207 -11.31 12.31 -5.25
C ALA A 207 -10.26 11.95 -6.31
N TYR A 208 -9.04 11.59 -5.89
CA TYR A 208 -8.00 11.10 -6.81
C TYR A 208 -8.44 9.80 -7.50
N ALA A 209 -8.87 8.79 -6.74
CA ALA A 209 -9.31 7.52 -7.30
C ALA A 209 -10.45 7.69 -8.31
N GLU A 210 -11.45 8.53 -7.99
CA GLU A 210 -12.57 8.84 -8.88
C GLU A 210 -12.13 9.57 -10.15
N ALA A 211 -11.26 10.58 -10.03
CA ALA A 211 -10.74 11.35 -11.16
C ALA A 211 -9.88 10.51 -12.12
N HIS A 212 -9.23 9.47 -11.62
CA HIS A 212 -8.39 8.55 -12.39
C HIS A 212 -9.09 7.23 -12.76
N HIS A 213 -10.39 7.10 -12.47
CA HIS A 213 -11.18 5.89 -12.73
C HIS A 213 -10.60 4.61 -12.11
N LEU A 214 -9.98 4.74 -10.93
CA LEU A 214 -9.41 3.61 -10.20
C LEU A 214 -10.53 2.86 -9.46
N GLU A 215 -10.52 1.53 -9.57
CA GLU A 215 -11.50 0.65 -8.93
C GLU A 215 -10.87 -0.12 -7.76
N GLY A 216 -11.70 -0.82 -6.98
CA GLY A 216 -11.23 -1.73 -5.93
C GLY A 216 -10.90 -1.06 -4.59
N PHE A 217 -11.43 0.14 -4.32
CA PHE A 217 -11.25 0.83 -3.05
C PHE A 217 -12.35 0.46 -2.05
N GLU A 218 -11.96 0.22 -0.80
CA GLU A 218 -12.87 0.08 0.33
C GLU A 218 -12.57 1.19 1.34
N TYR A 219 -13.53 2.11 1.53
CA TYR A 219 -13.36 3.28 2.38
C TYR A 219 -14.00 3.04 3.75
N THR A 220 -13.21 3.22 4.80
CA THR A 220 -13.63 3.01 6.19
C THR A 220 -13.21 4.16 7.09
N ASP A 221 -13.98 4.37 8.15
CA ASP A 221 -13.68 5.29 9.24
C ASP A 221 -13.95 4.59 10.58
N ILE A 222 -13.71 5.25 11.71
CA ILE A 222 -13.74 4.63 13.04
C ILE A 222 -15.06 3.93 13.39
N ASP A 223 -16.17 4.37 12.81
CA ASP A 223 -17.51 3.80 12.98
C ASP A 223 -17.70 2.44 12.28
N THR A 224 -16.98 2.23 11.17
CA THR A 224 -17.05 1.05 10.32
C THR A 224 -15.84 0.15 10.51
N PHE A 225 -14.66 0.71 10.78
CA PHE A 225 -13.41 0.02 11.09
C PHE A 225 -12.56 0.85 12.07
N ASP A 226 -12.73 0.61 13.37
CA ASP A 226 -11.75 1.05 14.37
C ASP A 226 -10.49 0.19 14.22
N PHE A 227 -9.52 0.68 13.44
CA PHE A 227 -8.25 -0.01 13.19
C PHE A 227 -7.39 -0.19 14.46
N SER A 228 -7.79 0.41 15.59
CA SER A 228 -7.16 0.22 16.89
C SER A 228 -7.89 -0.79 17.80
N ASP A 229 -8.96 -1.41 17.31
CA ASP A 229 -9.61 -2.56 17.93
C ASP A 229 -9.15 -3.86 17.23
N PRO A 230 -8.49 -4.81 17.92
CA PRO A 230 -8.06 -6.06 17.29
C PRO A 230 -9.21 -6.92 16.78
N THR A 231 -10.39 -6.88 17.41
CA THR A 231 -11.56 -7.69 16.98
C THR A 231 -12.14 -7.19 15.66
N ALA A 232 -11.95 -5.91 15.34
CA ALA A 232 -12.38 -5.28 14.10
C ALA A 232 -11.73 -5.90 12.85
N TYR A 233 -10.62 -6.64 12.98
CA TYR A 233 -9.89 -7.24 11.86
C TYR A 233 -10.49 -8.57 11.40
N GLU A 234 -11.28 -9.25 12.24
CA GLU A 234 -11.85 -10.58 11.95
C GLU A 234 -12.90 -10.57 10.83
N ARG A 235 -13.48 -9.39 10.54
CA ARG A 235 -14.49 -9.22 9.47
C ARG A 235 -13.91 -9.09 8.06
N PHE A 236 -12.59 -8.95 7.94
CA PHE A 236 -11.92 -8.74 6.67
C PHE A 236 -11.21 -10.01 6.21
N ASP A 237 -11.45 -10.41 4.97
CA ASP A 237 -10.59 -11.37 4.28
C ASP A 237 -9.38 -10.59 3.70
N TRP A 238 -8.32 -10.50 4.51
CA TRP A 238 -7.10 -9.77 4.17
C TRP A 238 -6.40 -10.30 2.91
N SER A 239 -6.69 -11.53 2.48
CA SER A 239 -6.15 -12.07 1.22
C SER A 239 -6.65 -11.34 -0.03
N LEU A 240 -7.77 -10.61 0.09
CA LEU A 240 -8.34 -9.79 -0.98
C LEU A 240 -7.70 -8.42 -1.10
N TYR A 241 -6.85 -8.01 -0.14
CA TYR A 241 -6.25 -6.69 -0.09
C TYR A 241 -4.79 -6.73 -0.55
N GLY A 242 -4.37 -5.66 -1.23
CA GLY A 242 -3.01 -5.44 -1.70
C GLY A 242 -2.39 -4.19 -1.11
N THR A 243 -3.23 -3.22 -0.73
CA THR A 243 -2.78 -1.96 -0.14
C THR A 243 -3.67 -1.55 1.02
N ILE A 244 -3.07 -0.99 2.06
CA ILE A 244 -3.76 -0.21 3.10
C ILE A 244 -3.22 1.22 3.06
N ILE A 245 -4.09 2.21 2.95
CA ILE A 245 -3.76 3.62 3.11
C ILE A 245 -4.37 4.11 4.41
N ASN A 246 -3.53 4.29 5.43
CA ASN A 246 -3.94 4.77 6.74
C ASN A 246 -3.89 6.31 6.81
N ALA A 247 -5.03 6.94 6.54
CA ALA A 247 -5.25 8.39 6.72
C ALA A 247 -5.90 8.74 8.08
N GLY A 248 -6.16 7.74 8.92
CA GLY A 248 -6.75 7.93 10.25
C GLY A 248 -5.71 8.27 11.32
N ALA A 249 -6.00 9.30 12.12
CA ALA A 249 -5.17 9.69 13.27
C ALA A 249 -5.97 10.52 14.27
N TYR A 250 -5.50 10.54 15.53
CA TYR A 250 -5.92 11.55 16.49
C TYR A 250 -5.03 12.79 16.34
N THR A 251 -5.59 13.88 15.83
CA THR A 251 -4.87 15.11 15.46
C THR A 251 -5.16 16.32 16.34
N ALA A 252 -5.95 16.15 17.41
CA ALA A 252 -6.22 17.22 18.37
C ALA A 252 -5.02 17.39 19.34
N VAL A 253 -3.95 18.02 18.85
CA VAL A 253 -2.62 18.10 19.50
C VAL A 253 -2.71 18.57 20.95
N ASP A 254 -3.39 19.69 21.22
CA ASP A 254 -3.51 20.24 22.57
C ASP A 254 -4.35 19.34 23.49
N ARG A 255 -5.40 18.72 22.95
CA ARG A 255 -6.26 17.80 23.70
C ARG A 255 -5.53 16.49 24.04
N ALA A 256 -4.53 16.08 23.25
CA ALA A 256 -3.71 14.91 23.55
C ALA A 256 -2.97 15.05 24.89
N GLU A 257 -2.77 16.27 25.41
CA GLU A 257 -2.15 16.53 26.71
C GLU A 257 -3.11 16.42 27.91
N THR A 258 -4.41 16.15 27.69
CA THR A 258 -5.34 15.93 28.82
C THR A 258 -5.30 14.48 29.29
N ALA A 259 -5.80 14.23 30.50
CA ALA A 259 -5.90 12.88 31.04
C ALA A 259 -6.77 11.97 30.14
N GLU A 260 -7.83 12.52 29.53
CA GLU A 260 -8.70 11.80 28.62
C GLU A 260 -8.11 11.67 27.20
N GLY A 261 -7.40 12.69 26.72
CA GLY A 261 -6.84 12.69 25.38
C GLY A 261 -5.62 11.78 25.21
N ARG A 262 -4.77 11.65 26.24
CA ARG A 262 -3.59 10.76 26.24
C ARG A 262 -3.90 9.33 25.78
N PRO A 263 -4.81 8.58 26.44
CA PRO A 263 -5.09 7.20 26.04
C PRO A 263 -5.70 7.10 24.64
N VAL A 264 -6.51 8.09 24.22
CA VAL A 264 -7.10 8.11 22.88
C VAL A 264 -6.03 8.35 21.81
N ALA A 265 -5.10 9.28 22.05
CA ALA A 265 -3.98 9.54 21.14
C ALA A 265 -3.10 8.31 20.98
N TRP A 266 -2.73 7.62 22.06
CA TRP A 266 -1.94 6.39 21.99
C TRP A 266 -2.68 5.24 21.31
N LYS A 267 -3.98 5.08 21.59
CA LYS A 267 -4.82 4.07 20.92
C LYS A 267 -4.85 4.30 19.40
N ALA A 268 -5.14 5.52 18.95
CA ALA A 268 -5.28 5.83 17.53
C ALA A 268 -3.94 5.95 16.78
N ASN A 269 -2.90 6.52 17.40
CA ASN A 269 -1.66 6.87 16.70
C ASN A 269 -0.54 5.85 16.88
N ALA A 270 -0.60 4.96 17.89
CA ALA A 270 0.43 3.95 18.14
C ALA A 270 -0.11 2.53 18.04
N ALA A 271 -1.14 2.18 18.84
CA ALA A 271 -1.68 0.83 18.86
C ALA A 271 -2.36 0.45 17.54
N GLY A 272 -3.13 1.37 16.96
CA GLY A 272 -3.75 1.18 15.65
C GLY A 272 -2.75 0.91 14.52
N PRO A 273 -1.74 1.78 14.29
CA PRO A 273 -0.72 1.51 13.28
C PRO A 273 0.06 0.21 13.52
N ALA A 274 0.28 -0.20 14.77
CA ALA A 274 0.90 -1.49 15.07
C ALA A 274 0.05 -2.69 14.62
N LEU A 275 -1.28 -2.63 14.79
CA LEU A 275 -2.18 -3.68 14.30
C LEU A 275 -2.24 -3.72 12.76
N LEU A 276 -2.25 -2.54 12.11
CA LEU A 276 -2.17 -2.46 10.65
C LEU A 276 -0.86 -3.02 10.13
N ALA A 277 0.27 -2.68 10.76
CA ALA A 277 1.59 -3.18 10.40
C ALA A 277 1.68 -4.70 10.53
N ARG A 278 1.11 -5.27 11.60
CA ARG A 278 1.04 -6.72 11.79
C ARG A 278 0.31 -7.40 10.63
N VAL A 279 -0.90 -6.94 10.31
CA VAL A 279 -1.69 -7.52 9.21
C VAL A 279 -1.02 -7.32 7.86
N ALA A 280 -0.38 -6.17 7.65
CA ALA A 280 0.37 -5.91 6.44
C ALA A 280 1.53 -6.89 6.25
N ALA A 281 2.28 -7.19 7.31
CA ALA A 281 3.32 -8.21 7.32
C ALA A 281 2.76 -9.63 7.10
N GLU A 282 1.67 -9.99 7.77
CA GLU A 282 1.07 -11.33 7.69
C GLU A 282 0.52 -11.65 6.29
N HIS A 283 0.06 -10.64 5.56
CA HIS A 283 -0.66 -10.82 4.28
C HIS A 283 0.06 -10.23 3.05
N HIS A 284 1.30 -9.75 3.21
CA HIS A 284 2.05 -9.10 2.13
C HIS A 284 1.22 -7.98 1.48
N ILE A 285 0.78 -7.05 2.32
CA ILE A 285 0.01 -5.86 1.93
C ILE A 285 0.93 -4.65 2.06
N THR A 286 0.98 -3.82 1.03
CA THR A 286 1.69 -2.54 1.11
C THR A 286 0.94 -1.58 2.04
N LEU A 287 1.61 -1.12 3.11
CA LEU A 287 1.04 -0.20 4.10
C LEU A 287 1.56 1.23 3.90
N VAL A 288 0.67 2.12 3.47
CA VAL A 288 0.91 3.57 3.47
C VAL A 288 0.42 4.16 4.79
N HIS A 289 1.30 4.79 5.56
CA HIS A 289 0.99 5.42 6.83
C HIS A 289 1.36 6.90 6.83
N ILE A 290 0.42 7.75 7.21
CA ILE A 290 0.69 9.19 7.33
C ILE A 290 1.18 9.49 8.73
N SER A 291 2.33 10.14 8.81
CA SER A 291 2.97 10.59 10.04
C SER A 291 3.07 12.12 10.11
N SER A 292 3.91 12.65 11.00
CA SER A 292 4.00 14.08 11.32
C SER A 292 5.44 14.53 11.53
N ASP A 293 5.71 15.79 11.23
CA ASP A 293 6.85 16.58 11.71
C ASP A 293 7.02 16.58 13.25
N TYR A 294 5.92 16.45 14.01
CA TYR A 294 5.94 16.44 15.49
C TYR A 294 6.68 15.24 16.10
N VAL A 295 7.19 14.33 15.28
CA VAL A 295 8.11 13.26 15.73
C VAL A 295 9.52 13.78 16.06
N PHE A 296 9.81 15.05 15.73
CA PHE A 296 11.03 15.77 16.05
C PHE A 296 10.79 16.87 17.10
N ASP A 297 11.88 17.40 17.68
CA ASP A 297 11.82 18.48 18.67
C ASP A 297 11.82 19.89 18.05
N GLY A 298 12.16 20.00 16.76
CA GLY A 298 12.28 21.27 16.06
C GLY A 298 13.51 22.09 16.45
N THR A 299 14.57 21.47 16.99
CA THR A 299 15.84 22.14 17.29
C THR A 299 16.73 22.34 16.05
N ARG A 300 16.47 21.57 14.99
CA ARG A 300 17.10 21.75 13.66
C ARG A 300 16.15 22.52 12.76
N GLU A 301 16.70 23.38 11.91
CA GLU A 301 15.88 24.17 10.97
C GLU A 301 15.15 23.30 9.94
N GLU A 302 15.79 22.21 9.49
CA GLU A 302 15.22 21.25 8.54
C GLU A 302 15.53 19.81 8.97
N HIS A 303 14.54 18.92 8.86
CA HIS A 303 14.60 17.55 9.35
C HIS A 303 14.63 16.53 8.21
N THR A 304 15.52 15.53 8.32
CA THR A 304 15.66 14.44 7.34
C THR A 304 14.97 13.17 7.81
N GLU A 305 14.71 12.21 6.92
CA GLU A 305 14.08 10.94 7.31
C GLU A 305 14.94 10.09 8.26
N SER A 306 16.26 10.29 8.22
CA SER A 306 17.26 9.59 9.06
C SER A 306 17.41 10.18 10.46
N GLU A 307 16.77 11.31 10.74
CA GLU A 307 16.83 11.95 12.04
C GLU A 307 16.14 11.10 13.11
N ALA A 308 16.76 11.02 14.29
CA ALA A 308 16.22 10.26 15.40
C ALA A 308 14.99 10.96 15.99
N PHE A 309 14.02 10.17 16.45
CA PHE A 309 12.83 10.70 17.10
C PHE A 309 13.16 11.44 18.40
N ALA A 310 12.61 12.65 18.54
CA ALA A 310 12.71 13.49 19.73
C ALA A 310 11.41 14.29 19.97
N PRO A 311 10.22 13.66 20.01
CA PRO A 311 8.97 14.40 20.09
C PRO A 311 8.77 15.11 21.44
N LEU A 312 8.29 16.36 21.41
CA LEU A 312 8.10 17.19 22.61
C LEU A 312 6.85 16.84 23.42
N GLY A 313 5.77 16.42 22.77
CA GLY A 313 4.45 16.24 23.39
C GLY A 313 3.78 14.90 23.04
N VAL A 314 2.65 14.61 23.66
CA VAL A 314 1.95 13.31 23.57
C VAL A 314 1.56 12.97 22.13
N TYR A 315 1.07 13.96 21.37
CA TYR A 315 0.74 13.74 19.95
C TYR A 315 1.97 13.24 19.19
N GLY A 316 3.08 13.97 19.26
CA GLY A 316 4.34 13.59 18.62
C GLY A 316 4.88 12.23 19.09
N GLN A 317 4.84 11.97 20.40
CA GLN A 317 5.25 10.70 21.00
C GLN A 317 4.44 9.52 20.44
N SER A 318 3.12 9.68 20.39
CA SER A 318 2.22 8.65 19.88
C SER A 318 2.41 8.42 18.37
N LYS A 319 2.67 9.47 17.57
CA LYS A 319 2.97 9.36 16.14
C LYS A 319 4.33 8.68 15.90
N ALA A 320 5.36 9.02 16.67
CA ALA A 320 6.67 8.38 16.58
C ALA A 320 6.59 6.89 16.94
N ALA A 321 5.79 6.53 17.94
CA ALA A 321 5.53 5.12 18.26
C ALA A 321 4.80 4.39 17.10
N GLY A 322 3.87 5.06 16.43
CA GLY A 322 3.24 4.57 15.19
C GLY A 322 4.25 4.33 14.07
N ASP A 323 5.16 5.27 13.80
CA ASP A 323 6.23 5.11 12.81
C ASP A 323 7.10 3.89 13.10
N ILE A 324 7.54 3.74 14.36
CA ILE A 324 8.35 2.59 14.78
C ILE A 324 7.60 1.28 14.50
N ALA A 325 6.30 1.22 14.80
CA ALA A 325 5.51 0.03 14.56
C ALA A 325 5.36 -0.28 13.06
N VAL A 326 5.04 0.73 12.25
CA VAL A 326 4.86 0.59 10.79
C VAL A 326 6.14 0.20 10.08
N ALA A 327 7.30 0.66 10.55
CA ALA A 327 8.59 0.29 9.98
C ALA A 327 8.89 -1.22 10.03
N ASN A 328 8.13 -2.00 10.82
CA ASN A 328 8.24 -3.46 10.87
C ASN A 328 7.40 -4.17 9.80
N ALA A 329 6.51 -3.48 9.08
CA ALA A 329 5.86 -4.04 7.89
C ALA A 329 6.88 -4.06 6.74
N PRO A 330 7.14 -5.21 6.07
CA PRO A 330 8.15 -5.27 5.01
C PRO A 330 7.89 -4.32 3.84
N GLU A 331 6.63 -4.18 3.46
CA GLU A 331 6.17 -3.31 2.37
C GLU A 331 5.46 -2.10 2.97
N HIS A 332 6.19 -1.02 3.23
CA HIS A 332 5.61 0.18 3.84
C HIS A 332 6.09 1.48 3.20
N TYR A 333 5.21 2.47 3.24
CA TYR A 333 5.54 3.88 3.01
C TYR A 333 5.08 4.70 4.21
N ILE A 334 6.01 5.29 4.95
CA ILE A 334 5.68 6.25 6.01
C ILE A 334 5.86 7.65 5.43
N LEU A 335 4.79 8.43 5.30
CA LEU A 335 4.85 9.80 4.80
C LEU A 335 4.76 10.77 5.98
N ARG A 336 5.87 11.37 6.38
CA ARG A 336 5.90 12.44 7.39
C ARG A 336 5.50 13.75 6.74
N SER A 337 4.50 14.42 7.32
CA SER A 337 3.96 15.67 6.77
C SER A 337 3.77 16.72 7.86
N SER A 338 3.48 17.96 7.46
CA SER A 338 3.21 19.08 8.35
C SER A 338 2.04 19.91 7.84
N TRP A 339 1.31 20.53 8.75
CA TRP A 339 0.42 21.69 8.48
C TRP A 339 -0.58 21.41 7.33
N VAL A 340 -1.32 20.31 7.48
CA VAL A 340 -2.17 19.73 6.43
C VAL A 340 -3.42 20.56 6.15
N ILE A 341 -3.63 20.92 4.88
CA ILE A 341 -4.77 21.71 4.37
C ILE A 341 -5.53 20.90 3.31
N GLY A 342 -6.83 20.69 3.53
CA GLY A 342 -7.68 19.95 2.61
C GLY A 342 -9.15 20.25 2.79
N GLU A 343 -10.00 19.26 2.49
CA GLU A 343 -11.43 19.36 2.73
C GLU A 343 -11.77 19.01 4.20
N GLY A 344 -12.04 20.03 5.00
CA GLY A 344 -12.41 19.90 6.41
C GLY A 344 -12.06 21.15 7.20
N HIS A 345 -12.04 21.05 8.53
CA HIS A 345 -11.53 22.12 9.38
C HIS A 345 -9.99 22.19 9.28
N ASN A 346 -9.46 23.38 8.99
CA ASN A 346 -8.03 23.62 8.90
C ASN A 346 -7.70 25.11 9.15
N PHE A 347 -6.41 25.40 9.32
CA PHE A 347 -5.90 26.73 9.65
C PHE A 347 -6.29 27.79 8.60
N VAL A 348 -6.18 27.48 7.30
CA VAL A 348 -6.48 28.44 6.23
C VAL A 348 -7.94 28.88 6.29
N LYS A 349 -8.88 27.93 6.42
CA LYS A 349 -10.31 28.25 6.56
C LYS A 349 -10.61 29.05 7.83
N THR A 350 -9.94 28.74 8.94
CA THR A 350 -10.06 29.54 10.16
C THR A 350 -9.58 30.97 9.95
N MET A 351 -8.45 31.17 9.27
CA MET A 351 -7.93 32.51 8.97
C MET A 351 -8.82 33.27 7.99
N MET A 352 -9.38 32.63 6.96
CA MET A 352 -10.36 33.26 6.06
C MET A 352 -11.60 33.74 6.84
N ALA A 353 -12.14 32.89 7.73
CA ALA A 353 -13.30 33.25 8.54
C ALA A 353 -13.00 34.43 9.50
N LEU A 354 -11.81 34.44 10.12
CA LEU A 354 -11.39 35.56 10.97
C LEU A 354 -11.13 36.84 10.17
N SER A 355 -10.56 36.75 8.97
CA SER A 355 -10.39 37.89 8.06
C SER A 355 -11.74 38.50 7.69
N ASN A 356 -12.75 37.68 7.40
CA ASN A 356 -14.11 38.15 7.13
C ASN A 356 -14.73 38.88 8.33
N ARG A 357 -14.53 38.34 9.54
CA ARG A 357 -14.99 39.00 10.77
C ARG A 357 -14.30 40.35 11.00
N VAL A 358 -12.99 40.42 10.78
CA VAL A 358 -12.24 41.69 10.88
C VAL A 358 -12.67 42.71 9.82
N ALA A 359 -13.08 42.24 8.64
CA ALA A 359 -13.57 43.10 7.57
C ALA A 359 -15.02 43.58 7.78
N ASP A 360 -15.80 42.92 8.64
CA ASP A 360 -17.19 43.27 8.93
C ASP A 360 -17.26 44.44 9.93
N PRO A 361 -17.75 45.63 9.54
CA PRO A 361 -17.88 46.77 10.45
C PRO A 361 -18.83 46.53 11.63
N ALA A 362 -19.66 45.48 11.57
CA ALA A 362 -20.57 45.09 12.64
C ALA A 362 -19.95 44.11 13.65
N ASP A 363 -18.81 43.48 13.35
CA ASP A 363 -18.05 42.68 14.31
C ASP A 363 -17.10 43.60 15.10
N ALA A 364 -16.86 43.26 16.37
CA ALA A 364 -15.97 44.02 17.23
C ALA A 364 -14.50 43.58 17.10
N LEU A 365 -14.23 42.50 16.36
CA LEU A 365 -12.89 41.98 16.13
C LEU A 365 -12.10 42.90 15.20
N ASP A 366 -11.04 43.53 15.71
CA ASP A 366 -10.24 44.50 14.97
C ASP A 366 -8.92 43.92 14.43
N HIS A 367 -8.37 42.92 15.11
CA HIS A 367 -7.15 42.19 14.71
C HIS A 367 -7.15 40.76 15.29
N VAL A 368 -6.22 39.94 14.84
CA VAL A 368 -5.94 38.61 15.42
C VAL A 368 -4.47 38.48 15.76
N THR A 369 -4.14 37.66 16.76
CA THR A 369 -2.76 37.35 17.11
C THR A 369 -2.39 35.94 16.66
N VAL A 370 -1.22 35.79 16.05
CA VAL A 370 -0.74 34.51 15.51
C VAL A 370 0.75 34.35 15.82
N VAL A 371 1.18 33.13 16.15
CA VAL A 371 2.57 32.85 16.52
C VAL A 371 3.54 33.04 15.36
N ASP A 372 4.66 33.70 15.62
CA ASP A 372 5.68 34.08 14.62
C ASP A 372 7.05 33.43 14.84
N ASP A 373 7.13 32.49 15.79
CA ASP A 373 8.33 31.73 16.15
C ASP A 373 8.12 30.21 16.01
N GLN A 374 7.19 29.80 15.14
CA GLN A 374 6.96 28.42 14.71
C GLN A 374 6.96 28.38 13.19
N TYR A 375 7.91 27.65 12.60
CA TYR A 375 8.25 27.70 11.18
C TYR A 375 8.04 26.36 10.48
N GLY A 376 7.47 26.40 9.28
CA GLY A 376 7.16 25.20 8.51
C GLY A 376 6.66 25.51 7.10
N ARG A 377 6.11 24.48 6.45
CA ARG A 377 5.47 24.56 5.13
C ARG A 377 4.07 23.96 5.22
N LEU A 378 3.11 24.53 4.47
CA LEU A 378 1.79 23.93 4.30
C LEU A 378 1.90 22.66 3.45
N THR A 379 0.99 21.71 3.71
CA THR A 379 0.84 20.53 2.85
C THR A 379 -0.60 20.39 2.41
N PHE A 380 -0.86 20.42 1.11
CA PHE A 380 -2.22 20.24 0.60
C PHE A 380 -2.53 18.76 0.40
N THR A 381 -3.71 18.31 0.86
CA THR A 381 -4.06 16.88 0.80
C THR A 381 -4.21 16.35 -0.62
N LYS A 382 -4.48 17.22 -1.60
CA LYS A 382 -4.42 16.88 -3.03
C LYS A 382 -3.01 16.41 -3.40
N ASP A 383 -1.99 17.22 -3.10
CA ASP A 383 -0.60 16.92 -3.40
C ASP A 383 -0.13 15.67 -2.62
N MET A 384 -0.61 15.49 -1.38
CA MET A 384 -0.37 14.26 -0.63
C MET A 384 -0.94 13.01 -1.30
N ALA A 385 -2.17 13.07 -1.80
CA ALA A 385 -2.78 11.94 -2.49
C ALA A 385 -1.99 11.60 -3.77
N GLU A 386 -1.61 12.61 -4.56
CA GLU A 386 -0.79 12.42 -5.76
C GLU A 386 0.56 11.75 -5.43
N ALA A 387 1.24 12.17 -4.37
CA ALA A 387 2.50 11.55 -3.94
C ALA A 387 2.32 10.09 -3.47
N ILE A 388 1.24 9.79 -2.74
CA ILE A 388 0.92 8.41 -2.32
C ILE A 388 0.77 7.51 -3.54
N PHE A 389 -0.03 7.92 -4.52
CA PHE A 389 -0.24 7.12 -5.73
C PHE A 389 1.02 7.05 -6.59
N HIS A 390 1.82 8.12 -6.67
CA HIS A 390 3.13 8.06 -7.34
C HIS A 390 4.05 6.98 -6.74
N LEU A 391 4.18 6.92 -5.41
CA LEU A 391 5.00 5.90 -4.74
C LEU A 391 4.48 4.48 -4.99
N LEU A 392 3.15 4.30 -4.99
CA LEU A 392 2.52 3.02 -5.27
C LEU A 392 2.74 2.58 -6.71
N ASP A 393 2.50 3.46 -7.68
CA ASP A 393 2.55 3.16 -9.12
C ASP A 393 3.98 2.96 -9.64
N THR A 394 4.94 3.71 -9.09
CA THR A 394 6.35 3.59 -9.48
C THR A 394 7.10 2.47 -8.76
N HIS A 395 6.46 1.84 -7.76
CA HIS A 395 7.11 0.88 -6.87
C HIS A 395 8.43 1.42 -6.30
N ALA A 396 8.40 2.67 -5.83
CA ALA A 396 9.55 3.30 -5.20
C ALA A 396 10.09 2.44 -4.04
N PRO A 397 11.38 2.56 -3.67
CA PRO A 397 11.91 1.79 -2.54
C PRO A 397 11.09 2.02 -1.26
N TYR A 398 10.58 0.95 -0.65
CA TYR A 398 9.85 1.04 0.61
C TYR A 398 10.65 1.75 1.71
N GLY A 399 9.95 2.47 2.58
CA GLY A 399 10.54 3.17 3.71
C GLY A 399 9.83 4.47 4.07
N THR A 400 10.53 5.34 4.78
CA THR A 400 10.03 6.67 5.19
C THR A 400 10.35 7.72 4.14
N TYR A 401 9.39 8.61 3.88
CA TYR A 401 9.51 9.77 3.00
C TYR A 401 8.96 11.00 3.73
N ASN A 402 9.70 12.09 3.68
CA ASN A 402 9.18 13.39 4.06
C ASN A 402 8.36 13.99 2.91
N LEU A 403 7.19 14.53 3.22
CA LEU A 403 6.30 15.13 2.24
C LEU A 403 5.55 16.34 2.83
N THR A 404 5.97 17.51 2.36
CA THR A 404 5.23 18.77 2.48
C THR A 404 5.08 19.41 1.09
N GLY A 405 4.40 20.55 0.99
CA GLY A 405 4.63 21.39 -0.18
C GLY A 405 6.07 21.90 -0.21
N SER A 406 6.61 22.15 -1.41
CA SER A 406 7.88 22.86 -1.60
C SER A 406 7.68 24.37 -1.43
N GLY A 407 8.71 25.17 -1.63
CA GLY A 407 8.67 26.62 -1.45
C GLY A 407 9.25 27.05 -0.11
N THR A 408 9.00 28.32 0.26
CA THR A 408 9.69 28.95 1.38
C THR A 408 9.18 28.47 2.73
N VAL A 409 10.08 28.35 3.72
CA VAL A 409 9.67 28.13 5.12
C VAL A 409 9.14 29.45 5.67
N ARG A 410 7.98 29.41 6.32
CA ARG A 410 7.27 30.58 6.87
C ARG A 410 6.73 30.31 8.26
N SER A 411 6.53 31.37 9.03
CA SER A 411 5.81 31.29 10.29
C SER A 411 4.30 31.15 10.09
N TRP A 412 3.58 30.72 11.12
CA TRP A 412 2.11 30.77 11.10
C TRP A 412 1.57 32.19 10.90
N ALA A 413 2.22 33.21 11.47
CA ALA A 413 1.80 34.61 11.32
C ALA A 413 1.95 35.10 9.87
N GLU A 414 3.05 34.76 9.20
CA GLU A 414 3.26 35.09 7.79
C GLU A 414 2.21 34.42 6.89
N ILE A 415 1.90 33.13 7.14
CA ILE A 415 0.85 32.41 6.41
C ILE A 415 -0.52 33.05 6.66
N ALA A 416 -0.84 33.36 7.92
CA ALA A 416 -2.11 34.01 8.26
C ALA A 416 -2.26 35.37 7.57
N ALA A 417 -1.20 36.20 7.59
CA ALA A 417 -1.19 37.49 6.90
C ALA A 417 -1.42 37.32 5.39
N ALA A 418 -0.78 36.33 4.77
CA ALA A 418 -0.99 36.02 3.35
C ALA A 418 -2.44 35.57 3.04
N VAL A 419 -3.06 34.79 3.94
CA VAL A 419 -4.47 34.40 3.81
C VAL A 419 -5.39 35.61 3.96
N PHE A 420 -5.18 36.46 4.97
CA PHE A 420 -5.95 37.69 5.19
C PHE A 420 -5.86 38.63 3.98
N GLU A 421 -4.65 38.82 3.45
CA GLU A 421 -4.40 39.65 2.28
C GLU A 421 -5.17 39.14 1.05
N GLN A 422 -5.12 37.84 0.79
CA GLN A 422 -5.87 37.25 -0.33
C GLN A 422 -7.39 37.23 -0.13
N THR A 423 -7.86 37.19 1.11
CA THR A 423 -9.29 37.11 1.42
C THR A 423 -9.96 38.49 1.34
N ASN A 424 -9.40 39.50 2.02
CA ASN A 424 -10.00 40.83 2.15
C ASN A 424 -9.00 42.00 2.01
N GLY A 425 -7.73 41.76 1.70
CA GLY A 425 -6.70 42.81 1.65
C GLY A 425 -6.38 43.42 3.03
N ASN A 426 -6.55 42.64 4.10
CA ASN A 426 -6.37 43.08 5.48
C ASN A 426 -5.23 42.32 6.20
N GLY A 427 -4.16 41.99 5.46
CA GLY A 427 -3.01 41.24 6.01
C GLY A 427 -2.33 41.95 7.21
N ASP A 428 -2.41 43.27 7.27
CA ASP A 428 -1.91 44.11 8.37
C ASP A 428 -2.64 43.91 9.70
N LYS A 429 -3.79 43.20 9.70
CA LYS A 429 -4.58 42.87 10.89
C LYS A 429 -4.14 41.59 11.59
N VAL A 430 -3.12 40.91 11.08
CA VAL A 430 -2.46 39.80 11.75
C VAL A 430 -1.30 40.34 12.57
N GLN A 431 -1.39 40.24 13.89
CA GLN A 431 -0.34 40.66 14.81
C GLN A 431 0.54 39.46 15.20
N PRO A 432 1.83 39.47 14.83
CA PRO A 432 2.76 38.43 15.24
C PRO A 432 3.00 38.47 16.74
N ILE A 433 2.99 37.30 17.38
CA ILE A 433 3.32 37.13 18.81
C ILE A 433 4.28 35.95 18.99
N SER A 434 4.99 35.88 20.12
CA SER A 434 5.80 34.70 20.44
C SER A 434 4.94 33.55 20.97
N THR A 435 5.46 32.32 20.88
CA THR A 435 4.86 31.14 21.51
C THR A 435 4.71 31.33 23.02
N GLU A 436 5.68 31.98 23.68
CA GLU A 436 5.61 32.31 25.11
C GLU A 436 4.40 33.23 25.42
N GLN A 437 4.20 34.28 24.63
CA GLN A 437 3.05 35.18 24.77
C GLN A 437 1.72 34.47 24.51
N TYR A 438 1.69 33.58 23.51
CA TYR A 438 0.52 32.77 23.23
C TYR A 438 0.15 31.87 24.42
N PHE A 439 1.14 31.17 25.00
CA PHE A 439 0.94 30.28 26.15
C PHE A 439 0.52 31.04 27.42
N ALA A 440 1.07 32.23 27.67
CA ALA A 440 0.68 33.06 28.81
C ALA A 440 -0.82 33.44 28.79
N ASN A 441 -1.41 33.51 27.59
CA ASN A 441 -2.82 33.86 27.38
C ASN A 441 -3.74 32.65 27.25
N ALA A 442 -3.18 31.44 27.16
CA ALA A 442 -3.96 30.23 26.96
C ALA A 442 -4.70 29.80 28.23
N LYS A 443 -6.02 29.60 28.12
CA LYS A 443 -6.88 29.12 29.22
C LYS A 443 -7.05 27.60 29.25
N ASN A 444 -6.67 26.94 28.16
CA ASN A 444 -6.75 25.49 27.98
C ASN A 444 -5.33 24.90 27.95
N PRO A 445 -5.18 23.58 28.18
CA PRO A 445 -3.92 22.89 27.97
C PRO A 445 -3.39 23.18 26.56
N VAL A 446 -2.09 23.47 26.46
CA VAL A 446 -1.41 23.67 25.18
C VAL A 446 -0.24 22.71 25.10
N ALA A 447 -0.13 22.01 23.99
CA ALA A 447 0.98 21.11 23.75
C ALA A 447 2.24 21.91 23.37
N PRO A 448 3.43 21.45 23.78
CA PRO A 448 4.67 21.98 23.24
C PRO A 448 4.72 21.73 21.73
N ARG A 449 5.11 22.76 20.97
CA ARG A 449 5.19 22.71 19.50
C ARG A 449 6.65 22.89 19.06
N PRO A 450 7.12 22.12 18.06
CA PRO A 450 8.44 22.32 17.47
C PRO A 450 8.59 23.76 16.94
N VAL A 451 9.74 24.38 17.19
CA VAL A 451 10.06 25.71 16.63
C VAL A 451 10.23 25.60 15.12
N HIS A 452 10.95 24.59 14.67
CA HIS A 452 11.14 24.28 13.25
C HIS A 452 10.46 22.96 12.91
N SER A 453 9.75 22.94 11.78
CA SER A 453 9.02 21.78 11.26
C SER A 453 9.25 21.55 9.77
N ALA A 454 10.22 22.25 9.17
CA ALA A 454 10.55 22.05 7.77
C ALA A 454 11.15 20.64 7.59
N LEU A 455 10.65 19.93 6.57
CA LEU A 455 11.13 18.61 6.20
C LEU A 455 11.95 18.71 4.91
N ASP A 456 13.09 18.01 4.88
CA ASP A 456 13.90 17.82 3.67
C ASP A 456 13.11 16.96 2.67
N LEU A 457 12.94 17.43 1.43
CA LEU A 457 12.14 16.80 0.38
C LEU A 457 12.98 16.02 -0.64
N SER A 458 14.30 15.98 -0.48
CA SER A 458 15.22 15.42 -1.48
C SER A 458 14.96 13.94 -1.79
N LYS A 459 14.52 13.16 -0.79
CA LYS A 459 14.25 11.73 -0.98
C LYS A 459 13.01 11.48 -1.85
N ILE A 460 11.93 12.24 -1.64
CA ILE A 460 10.71 12.09 -2.45
C ILE A 460 10.94 12.59 -3.90
N GLU A 461 11.77 13.63 -4.06
CA GLU A 461 12.23 14.10 -5.36
C GLU A 461 13.09 13.07 -6.10
N GLN A 462 14.00 12.39 -5.40
CA GLN A 462 14.79 11.29 -5.96
C GLN A 462 13.94 10.07 -6.33
N ALA A 463 12.80 9.87 -5.67
CA ALA A 463 11.79 8.88 -6.07
C ALA A 463 10.95 9.32 -7.28
N GLY A 464 11.22 10.51 -7.84
CA GLY A 464 10.60 11.00 -9.07
C GLY A 464 9.34 11.84 -8.88
N TYR A 465 8.96 12.18 -7.65
CA TYR A 465 7.83 13.07 -7.38
C TYR A 465 8.32 14.47 -6.99
N THR A 466 7.83 15.51 -7.68
CA THR A 466 8.18 16.90 -7.38
C THR A 466 7.07 17.55 -6.55
N PRO A 467 7.29 17.89 -5.28
CA PRO A 467 6.26 18.53 -4.47
C PRO A 467 5.88 19.91 -4.98
N ALA A 468 4.58 20.19 -5.03
CA ALA A 468 4.06 21.49 -5.46
C ALA A 468 4.46 22.62 -4.51
N ASP A 469 4.69 23.80 -5.07
CA ASP A 469 4.97 25.02 -4.28
C ASP A 469 3.74 25.40 -3.46
N TRP A 470 3.87 25.38 -2.13
CA TRP A 470 2.71 25.55 -1.25
C TRP A 470 2.13 26.96 -1.32
N GLU A 471 2.93 27.99 -1.64
CA GLU A 471 2.46 29.38 -1.78
C GLU A 471 1.52 29.51 -2.98
N THR A 472 1.83 28.79 -4.06
CA THR A 472 0.98 28.67 -5.25
C THR A 472 -0.29 27.88 -4.94
N SER A 473 -0.17 26.72 -4.29
CA SER A 473 -1.32 25.91 -3.87
C SER A 473 -2.25 26.68 -2.92
N LEU A 474 -1.70 27.51 -2.02
CA LEU A 474 -2.48 28.37 -1.12
C LEU A 474 -3.32 29.39 -1.89
N LYS A 475 -2.72 30.08 -2.87
CA LYS A 475 -3.43 31.04 -3.72
C LYS A 475 -4.61 30.40 -4.43
N THR A 476 -4.38 29.23 -5.03
CA THR A 476 -5.44 28.47 -5.70
C THR A 476 -6.51 28.01 -4.72
N TYR A 477 -6.13 27.54 -3.53
CA TYR A 477 -7.07 27.07 -2.51
C TYR A 477 -7.98 28.20 -2.01
N VAL A 478 -7.42 29.36 -1.62
CA VAL A 478 -8.20 30.51 -1.14
C VAL A 478 -9.15 31.01 -2.23
N ALA A 479 -8.67 31.15 -3.47
CA ALA A 479 -9.52 31.57 -4.59
C ALA A 479 -10.70 30.61 -4.84
N ASN A 480 -10.45 29.30 -4.75
CA ASN A 480 -11.50 28.29 -4.91
C ASN A 480 -12.53 28.34 -3.78
N GLU A 481 -12.10 28.54 -2.53
CA GLU A 481 -13.03 28.66 -1.39
C GLU A 481 -13.87 29.94 -1.47
N LEU A 482 -13.29 31.07 -1.89
CA LEU A 482 -14.05 32.31 -2.15
C LEU A 482 -15.08 32.12 -3.27
N ALA A 483 -14.72 31.42 -4.35
CA ALA A 483 -15.64 31.12 -5.45
C ALA A 483 -16.81 30.23 -5.02
N LYS A 484 -16.61 29.34 -4.03
CA LYS A 484 -17.69 28.53 -3.44
C LYS A 484 -18.65 29.35 -2.58
N GLN A 485 -18.15 30.37 -1.86
CA GLN A 485 -19.00 31.26 -1.03
C GLN A 485 -19.92 32.16 -1.87
N ASN A 486 -19.54 32.41 -3.13
CA ASN A 486 -20.30 33.25 -4.07
C ASN A 486 -21.33 32.47 -4.92
N LYS A 487 -21.39 31.14 -4.78
CA LYS A 487 -22.39 30.27 -5.43
C LYS A 487 -23.44 29.86 -4.41
#